data_AF-A0A7J8WQ70-F1
#
_entry.id   AF-A0A7J8WQ70-F1
#
_cell.length_a   1.000
_cell.length_b   1.000
_cell.length_c   1.000
_cell.angle_alpha   90.00
_cell.angle_beta   90.00
_cell.angle_gamma   90.00
#
_symmetry.space_group_name_H-M   'P 1'
#
loop_
_entity.id
_entity.type
_entity.pdbx_description
1 polymer ?
#
loop_
_entity_poly.entity_id
_entity_poly.type
_entity_poly.pdbx_seq_one_letter_code
_entity_poly.pdbx_strand_id
1 'polypeptide(L)'
;MDLAHKLLFAALLIFAATIDGTQAAAMVSGAVFCDQCKDGQRSLFDYPLSGMKVTIACADGTGQVTMSREETTNVFGNYVMRFDGTPDLSNCNAQVSGSGEGSNDCGATAGPAQKLRLMFRMFGMEIYGVDSLLSEPSQPMSFCPRSSNPVPAPIITPTRPPPPTFRLPPLPLLPPMPPLPFSEASACSHQYWTMPEYKCYWRVLNPETKVSLIFGPLAASRYGSDMTLWESLQGRGDPYKTLLREATTALLNSYNTLQFPYNSIGVVTRTNWALMGSTRGVLITALRFIRANSGS
;
A
#
# COMPACT_ATOMS: atom_id res chain seq x y z
N MET A 1 17.49 -47.23 25.91
CA MET A 1 17.06 -45.82 25.95
C MET A 1 16.69 -45.48 27.38
N ASP A 2 17.41 -44.55 27.98
CA ASP A 2 17.28 -44.13 29.38
C ASP A 2 15.92 -43.48 29.67
N LEU A 3 15.43 -43.56 30.90
CA LEU A 3 14.16 -42.98 31.36
C LEU A 3 14.12 -41.47 31.11
N ALA A 4 15.25 -40.80 31.31
CA ALA A 4 15.42 -39.38 31.01
C ALA A 4 15.18 -39.07 29.53
N HIS A 5 15.63 -39.94 28.61
CA HIS A 5 15.41 -39.75 27.17
C HIS A 5 13.94 -39.93 26.79
N LYS A 6 13.23 -40.88 27.42
CA LYS A 6 11.79 -41.07 27.20
C LYS A 6 10.97 -39.88 27.70
N LEU A 7 11.34 -39.33 28.86
CA LEU A 7 10.70 -38.14 29.43
C LEU A 7 10.95 -36.89 28.58
N LEU A 8 12.17 -36.71 28.08
CA LEU A 8 12.51 -35.63 27.14
C LEU A 8 11.73 -35.76 25.84
N PHE A 9 11.62 -36.96 25.27
CA PHE A 9 10.85 -37.20 24.06
C PHE A 9 9.36 -36.94 24.27
N ALA A 10 8.80 -37.39 25.39
CA ALA A 10 7.39 -37.14 25.74
C ALA A 10 7.13 -35.64 25.95
N ALA A 11 8.02 -34.93 26.66
CA ALA A 11 7.93 -33.49 26.83
C ALA A 11 8.01 -32.76 25.49
N LEU A 12 8.89 -33.18 24.57
CA LEU A 12 9.01 -32.58 23.24
C LEU A 12 7.76 -32.80 22.38
N LEU A 13 7.13 -33.97 22.48
CA LEU A 13 5.87 -34.28 21.79
C LEU A 13 4.69 -33.49 22.37
N ILE A 14 4.62 -33.32 23.68
CA ILE A 14 3.61 -32.48 24.33
C ILE A 14 3.81 -31.01 23.94
N PHE A 15 5.06 -30.51 23.97
CA PHE A 15 5.37 -29.16 23.51
C PHE A 15 5.00 -28.97 22.03
N ALA A 16 5.29 -29.93 21.16
CA ALA A 16 4.90 -29.88 19.75
C ALA A 16 3.38 -29.91 19.55
N ALA A 17 2.63 -30.63 20.39
CA ALA A 17 1.16 -30.64 20.36
C ALA A 17 0.53 -29.34 20.91
N THR A 18 1.27 -28.57 21.71
CA THR A 18 0.84 -27.25 22.23
C THR A 18 1.34 -26.06 21.42
N ILE A 19 2.14 -26.28 20.36
CA ILE A 19 2.34 -25.25 19.35
C ILE A 19 1.01 -25.19 18.61
N ASP A 20 0.17 -24.25 19.06
CA ASP A 20 -1.04 -23.83 18.37
C ASP A 20 -0.61 -23.60 16.91
N GLY A 21 -1.00 -24.54 16.04
CA GLY A 21 -0.56 -24.56 14.65
C GLY A 21 -0.85 -23.20 14.07
N THR A 22 0.13 -22.58 13.40
CA THR A 22 -0.05 -21.31 12.71
C THR A 22 -1.41 -21.31 12.04
N GLN A 23 -2.37 -20.56 12.58
CA GLN A 23 -3.74 -20.62 12.08
C GLN A 23 -3.67 -20.29 10.60
N ALA A 24 -4.01 -21.29 9.77
CA ALA A 24 -4.04 -21.15 8.33
C ALA A 24 -4.86 -19.89 8.01
N ALA A 25 -4.39 -19.07 7.08
CA ALA A 25 -5.01 -17.78 6.79
C ALA A 25 -4.91 -17.48 5.30
N ALA A 26 -6.03 -17.03 4.73
CA ALA A 26 -6.07 -16.43 3.41
C ALA A 26 -6.12 -14.92 3.57
N MET A 27 -5.31 -14.22 2.79
CA MET A 27 -5.26 -12.77 2.81
C MET A 27 -5.41 -12.20 1.43
N VAL A 28 -6.22 -11.16 1.31
CA VAL A 28 -6.52 -10.50 0.04
C VAL A 28 -6.07 -9.06 0.12
N SER A 29 -5.23 -8.63 -0.81
CA SER A 29 -4.71 -7.26 -0.87
C SER A 29 -4.94 -6.63 -2.23
N GLY A 30 -5.27 -5.35 -2.22
CA GLY A 30 -5.42 -4.54 -3.42
C GLY A 30 -5.36 -3.06 -3.10
N ALA A 31 -5.64 -2.23 -4.11
CA ALA A 31 -5.69 -0.79 -3.99
C ALA A 31 -6.84 -0.19 -4.80
N VAL A 32 -7.39 0.93 -4.32
CA VAL A 32 -8.44 1.70 -4.97
C VAL A 32 -7.85 3.01 -5.51
N PHE A 33 -8.12 3.30 -6.77
CA PHE A 33 -7.70 4.53 -7.44
C PHE A 33 -8.90 5.32 -7.95
N CYS A 34 -8.72 6.64 -8.01
CA CYS A 34 -9.62 7.53 -8.69
C CYS A 34 -9.33 7.51 -10.19
N ASP A 35 -10.24 6.95 -10.99
CA ASP A 35 -10.25 7.12 -12.45
C ASP A 35 -10.87 8.49 -12.78
N GLN A 36 -10.02 9.50 -12.91
CA GLN A 36 -10.46 10.87 -13.14
C GLN A 36 -11.07 11.08 -14.52
N CYS A 37 -10.75 10.22 -15.48
CA CYS A 37 -11.20 10.33 -16.86
C CYS A 37 -12.39 9.44 -17.19
N LYS A 38 -12.80 8.58 -16.25
CA LYS A 38 -13.94 7.70 -16.39
C LYS A 38 -13.81 6.82 -17.63
N ASP A 39 -12.59 6.37 -17.89
CA ASP A 39 -12.22 5.55 -19.06
C ASP A 39 -12.05 4.06 -18.71
N GLY A 40 -12.22 3.71 -17.44
CA GLY A 40 -12.13 2.35 -16.92
C GLY A 40 -10.70 1.82 -16.85
N GLN A 41 -9.69 2.69 -16.98
CA GLN A 41 -8.28 2.34 -16.92
C GLN A 41 -7.56 3.13 -15.83
N ARG A 42 -6.49 2.57 -15.28
CA ARG A 42 -5.60 3.32 -14.39
C ARG A 42 -4.64 4.15 -15.23
N SER A 43 -4.77 5.47 -15.16
CA SER A 43 -3.97 6.46 -15.87
C SER A 43 -2.84 7.03 -15.01
N LEU A 44 -1.95 7.83 -15.63
CA LEU A 44 -0.85 8.51 -14.92
C LEU A 44 -1.35 9.56 -13.91
N PHE A 45 -2.51 10.17 -14.18
CA PHE A 45 -3.05 11.23 -13.33
C PHE A 45 -3.87 10.68 -12.17
N ASP A 46 -4.29 9.42 -12.25
CA ASP A 46 -5.08 8.76 -11.23
C ASP A 46 -4.33 8.65 -9.91
N TYR A 47 -5.05 8.90 -8.82
CA TYR A 47 -4.49 8.93 -7.48
C TYR A 47 -5.19 7.92 -6.57
N PRO A 48 -4.49 7.36 -5.58
CA PRO A 48 -5.09 6.42 -4.65
C PRO A 48 -6.15 7.08 -3.79
N LEU A 49 -7.24 6.37 -3.49
CA LEU A 49 -8.35 6.88 -2.69
C LEU A 49 -8.34 6.31 -1.27
N SER A 50 -8.17 7.20 -0.30
CA SER A 50 -8.26 6.88 1.13
C SER A 50 -9.70 6.78 1.60
N GLY A 51 -9.97 5.88 2.55
CA GLY A 51 -11.26 5.79 3.23
C GLY A 51 -12.36 5.11 2.41
N MET A 52 -12.07 4.61 1.21
CA MET A 52 -13.02 3.84 0.40
C MET A 52 -13.30 2.48 1.04
N LYS A 53 -14.58 2.11 1.08
CA LYS A 53 -15.04 0.78 1.48
C LYS A 53 -14.92 -0.17 0.29
N VAL A 54 -14.30 -1.31 0.53
CA VAL A 54 -14.12 -2.38 -0.44
C VAL A 54 -14.80 -3.61 0.10
N THR A 55 -15.62 -4.25 -0.71
CA THR A 55 -16.28 -5.51 -0.38
C THR A 55 -15.72 -6.63 -1.24
N ILE A 56 -15.32 -7.72 -0.60
CA ILE A 56 -15.08 -9.01 -1.25
C ILE A 56 -16.34 -9.84 -1.09
N ALA A 57 -16.91 -10.29 -2.21
CA ALA A 57 -18.06 -11.17 -2.24
C ALA A 57 -17.75 -12.43 -3.03
N CYS A 58 -18.08 -13.58 -2.47
CA CYS A 58 -17.95 -14.90 -3.09
C CYS A 58 -19.35 -15.41 -3.44
N ALA A 59 -19.50 -15.93 -4.66
CA ALA A 59 -20.73 -16.52 -5.12
C ALA A 59 -20.59 -18.04 -5.26
N ASP A 60 -21.68 -18.77 -5.05
CA ASP A 60 -21.78 -20.18 -5.44
C ASP A 60 -21.93 -20.34 -6.96
N GLY A 61 -22.00 -21.59 -7.42
CA GLY A 61 -22.19 -21.91 -8.84
C GLY A 61 -23.51 -21.40 -9.45
N THR A 62 -24.44 -20.91 -8.63
CA THR A 62 -25.72 -20.30 -9.07
C THR A 62 -25.69 -18.77 -9.06
N GLY A 63 -24.58 -18.16 -8.62
CA GLY A 63 -24.44 -16.71 -8.51
C GLY A 63 -24.95 -16.13 -7.19
N GLN A 64 -25.41 -16.96 -6.25
CA GLN A 64 -25.86 -16.50 -4.94
C GLN A 64 -24.64 -16.22 -4.04
N VAL A 65 -24.62 -15.05 -3.38
CA VAL A 65 -23.53 -14.66 -2.48
C VAL A 65 -23.53 -15.55 -1.24
N THR A 66 -22.44 -16.27 -1.02
CA THR A 66 -22.25 -17.21 0.11
C THR A 66 -21.36 -16.63 1.20
N MET A 67 -20.49 -15.69 0.86
CA MET A 67 -19.60 -15.02 1.80
C MET A 67 -19.38 -13.57 1.36
N SER A 68 -19.38 -12.64 2.31
CA SER A 68 -18.94 -11.28 2.07
C SER A 68 -18.13 -10.72 3.24
N ARG A 69 -17.14 -9.88 2.95
CA ARG A 69 -16.43 -9.05 3.92
C ARG A 69 -16.17 -7.67 3.35
N GLU A 70 -16.21 -6.67 4.21
CA GLU A 70 -15.92 -5.27 3.89
C GLU A 70 -14.71 -4.78 4.68
N GLU A 71 -13.87 -3.94 4.07
CA GLU A 71 -12.70 -3.32 4.68
C GLU A 71 -12.49 -1.91 4.10
N THR A 72 -11.83 -1.04 4.85
CA THR A 72 -11.58 0.35 4.43
C THR A 72 -10.14 0.55 3.97
N THR A 73 -9.95 1.28 2.88
CA THR A 73 -8.63 1.66 2.36
C THR A 73 -7.90 2.66 3.26
N ASN A 74 -6.58 2.53 3.33
CA ASN A 74 -5.68 3.46 4.02
C ASN A 74 -5.37 4.72 3.19
N VAL A 75 -4.55 5.63 3.70
CA VAL A 75 -4.19 6.88 2.99
C VAL A 75 -3.54 6.70 1.63
N PHE A 76 -2.98 5.52 1.36
CA PHE A 76 -2.37 5.17 0.08
C PHE A 76 -3.33 4.38 -0.81
N GLY A 77 -4.62 4.34 -0.47
CA GLY A 77 -5.66 3.61 -1.18
C GLY A 77 -5.55 2.10 -1.08
N ASN A 78 -4.67 1.57 -0.23
CA ASN A 78 -4.48 0.13 -0.08
C ASN A 78 -5.44 -0.44 0.95
N TYR A 79 -5.91 -1.66 0.70
CA TYR A 79 -6.68 -2.46 1.66
C TYR A 79 -6.06 -3.86 1.78
N VAL A 80 -6.26 -4.49 2.93
CA VAL A 80 -5.97 -5.90 3.13
C VAL A 80 -7.05 -6.52 4.01
N MET A 81 -7.62 -7.63 3.55
CA MET A 81 -8.58 -8.43 4.28
C MET A 81 -7.96 -9.76 4.71
N ARG A 82 -8.27 -10.19 5.94
CA ARG A 82 -7.88 -11.50 6.46
C ARG A 82 -9.11 -12.42 6.55
N PHE A 83 -8.93 -13.65 6.11
CA PHE A 83 -9.87 -14.75 6.25
C PHE A 83 -9.25 -15.85 7.10
N ASP A 84 -10.03 -16.37 8.04
CA ASP A 84 -9.60 -17.48 8.88
C ASP A 84 -9.65 -18.79 8.07
N GLY A 85 -8.61 -19.61 8.21
CA GLY A 85 -8.40 -20.78 7.37
C GLY A 85 -7.90 -20.43 5.97
N THR A 86 -7.94 -21.41 5.07
CA THR A 86 -7.74 -21.24 3.62
C THR A 86 -9.03 -21.55 2.88
N PRO A 87 -10.06 -20.68 3.00
CA PRO A 87 -11.30 -20.86 2.25
C PRO A 87 -11.02 -20.81 0.74
N ASP A 88 -11.84 -21.49 -0.05
CA ASP A 88 -11.77 -21.36 -1.50
C ASP A 88 -12.27 -19.98 -1.92
N LEU A 89 -11.34 -19.15 -2.40
CA LEU A 89 -11.63 -17.78 -2.85
C LEU A 89 -11.69 -17.65 -4.39
N SER A 90 -11.72 -18.76 -5.14
CA SER A 90 -11.65 -18.72 -6.61
C SER A 90 -12.84 -18.02 -7.27
N ASN A 91 -14.01 -18.06 -6.64
CA ASN A 91 -15.27 -17.50 -7.13
C ASN A 91 -15.61 -16.15 -6.48
N CYS A 92 -14.61 -15.48 -5.92
CA CYS A 92 -14.76 -14.20 -5.25
C CYS A 92 -14.32 -13.04 -6.14
N ASN A 93 -15.02 -11.93 -6.00
CA ASN A 93 -14.64 -10.66 -6.62
C ASN A 93 -14.55 -9.58 -5.54
N ALA A 94 -13.64 -8.64 -5.73
CA ALA A 94 -13.55 -7.42 -4.93
C ALA A 94 -14.17 -6.25 -5.71
N GLN A 95 -14.91 -5.39 -5.02
CA GLN A 95 -15.50 -4.19 -5.60
C GLN A 95 -15.54 -3.07 -4.56
N VAL A 96 -15.47 -1.81 -5.03
CA VAL A 96 -15.74 -0.65 -4.17
C VAL A 96 -17.23 -0.63 -3.81
N SER A 97 -17.56 -0.66 -2.52
CA SER A 97 -18.94 -0.65 -2.02
C SER A 97 -19.43 0.74 -1.58
N GLY A 98 -18.52 1.70 -1.38
CA GLY A 98 -18.86 3.09 -1.08
C GLY A 98 -17.67 3.93 -0.64
N SER A 99 -17.91 5.22 -0.42
CA SER A 99 -16.97 6.14 0.22
C SER A 99 -17.17 6.12 1.75
N GLY A 100 -16.07 6.12 2.51
CA GLY A 100 -16.10 6.35 3.96
C GLY A 100 -16.35 7.82 4.30
N GLU A 101 -16.33 8.15 5.60
CA GLU A 101 -16.47 9.55 6.06
C GLU A 101 -15.31 10.41 5.55
N GLY A 102 -15.59 11.19 4.50
CA GLY A 102 -14.65 12.05 3.79
C GLY A 102 -15.05 12.13 2.32
N SER A 103 -15.70 13.22 1.92
CA SER A 103 -16.17 13.38 0.53
C SER A 103 -14.98 13.51 -0.41
N ASN A 104 -14.60 12.42 -1.06
CA ASN A 104 -13.74 12.46 -2.23
C ASN A 104 -14.64 12.68 -3.45
N ASP A 105 -14.37 13.69 -4.28
CA ASP A 105 -15.11 13.97 -5.54
C ASP A 105 -15.12 12.78 -6.51
N CYS A 106 -14.31 11.76 -6.23
CA CYS A 106 -14.13 10.55 -7.00
C CYS A 106 -14.77 9.30 -6.36
N GLY A 107 -15.83 9.46 -5.57
CA GLY A 107 -16.59 8.39 -4.94
C GLY A 107 -18.00 8.17 -5.52
N ALA A 108 -18.30 8.72 -6.70
CA ALA A 108 -19.66 8.79 -7.22
C ALA A 108 -20.12 7.48 -7.89
N THR A 109 -19.20 6.74 -8.51
CA THR A 109 -19.52 5.46 -9.16
C THR A 109 -18.39 4.48 -8.91
N ALA A 110 -18.73 3.27 -8.48
CA ALA A 110 -17.77 2.18 -8.34
C ALA A 110 -17.47 1.58 -9.72
N GLY A 111 -16.19 1.34 -10.00
CA GLY A 111 -15.76 0.63 -11.19
C GLY A 111 -16.14 -0.86 -11.17
N PRO A 112 -15.72 -1.61 -12.20
CA PRO A 112 -16.03 -3.03 -12.32
C PRO A 112 -15.41 -3.85 -11.18
N ALA A 113 -16.11 -4.91 -10.76
CA ALA A 113 -15.59 -5.87 -9.80
C ALA A 113 -14.39 -6.63 -10.41
N GLN A 114 -13.36 -6.85 -9.60
CA GLN A 114 -12.12 -7.52 -10.00
C GLN A 114 -12.00 -8.89 -9.36
N LYS A 115 -11.51 -9.87 -10.12
CA LYS A 115 -11.26 -11.22 -9.62
C LYS A 115 -10.06 -11.24 -8.68
N LEU A 116 -10.11 -12.10 -7.68
CA LEU A 116 -8.96 -12.40 -6.82
C LEU A 116 -8.00 -13.34 -7.56
N ARG A 117 -6.70 -13.01 -7.57
CA ARG A 117 -5.65 -13.84 -8.15
C ARG A 117 -4.77 -14.40 -7.03
N LEU A 118 -4.73 -15.72 -6.89
CA LEU A 118 -3.79 -16.38 -5.98
C LEU A 118 -2.35 -16.08 -6.42
N MET A 119 -1.61 -15.35 -5.60
CA MET A 119 -0.22 -14.98 -5.85
C MET A 119 0.75 -15.96 -5.19
N PHE A 120 0.41 -16.44 -3.99
CA PHE A 120 1.29 -17.28 -3.20
C PHE A 120 0.49 -18.25 -2.33
N ARG A 121 0.98 -19.49 -2.23
CA ARG A 121 0.43 -20.53 -1.36
C ARG A 121 1.57 -21.35 -0.76
N MET A 122 1.74 -21.27 0.57
CA MET A 122 2.75 -22.06 1.28
C MET A 122 2.44 -22.12 2.78
N PHE A 123 2.74 -23.26 3.42
CA PHE A 123 2.62 -23.43 4.88
C PHE A 123 1.23 -23.06 5.45
N GLY A 124 0.15 -23.40 4.73
CA GLY A 124 -1.22 -23.06 5.15
C GLY A 124 -1.59 -21.58 5.05
N MET A 125 -0.74 -20.75 4.42
CA MET A 125 -1.06 -19.35 4.10
C MET A 125 -1.30 -19.20 2.60
N GLU A 126 -2.33 -18.42 2.26
CA GLU A 126 -2.66 -18.04 0.89
C GLU A 126 -2.73 -16.52 0.76
N ILE A 127 -2.06 -15.98 -0.25
CA ILE A 127 -2.07 -14.55 -0.54
C ILE A 127 -2.68 -14.34 -1.92
N TYR A 128 -3.76 -13.58 -1.95
CA TYR A 128 -4.47 -13.17 -3.15
C TYR A 128 -4.23 -11.69 -3.41
N GLY A 129 -3.89 -11.36 -4.65
CA GLY A 129 -3.84 -10.01 -5.16
C GLY A 129 -5.11 -9.68 -5.93
N VAL A 130 -5.51 -8.42 -5.91
CA VAL A 130 -6.59 -7.88 -6.75
C VAL A 130 -5.99 -6.79 -7.64
N ASP A 131 -6.36 -6.81 -8.91
CA ASP A 131 -6.05 -5.70 -9.82
C ASP A 131 -6.65 -4.38 -9.28
N SER A 132 -6.11 -3.26 -9.73
CA SER A 132 -6.53 -1.95 -9.22
C SER A 132 -8.05 -1.76 -9.34
N LEU A 133 -8.71 -1.55 -8.22
CA LEU A 133 -10.11 -1.17 -8.18
C LEU A 133 -10.22 0.31 -8.54
N LEU A 134 -11.23 0.64 -9.34
CA LEU A 134 -11.48 2.01 -9.78
C LEU A 134 -12.72 2.56 -9.09
N SER A 135 -12.67 3.85 -8.79
CA SER A 135 -13.81 4.66 -8.39
C SER A 135 -13.79 5.92 -9.26
N GLU A 136 -14.95 6.37 -9.67
CA GLU A 136 -15.11 7.38 -10.70
C GLU A 136 -15.79 8.63 -10.12
N PRO A 137 -15.44 9.82 -10.64
CA PRO A 137 -16.16 11.04 -10.33
C PRO A 137 -17.52 11.08 -11.03
N SER A 138 -18.36 12.03 -10.60
CA SER A 138 -19.66 12.28 -11.23
C SER A 138 -19.49 12.71 -12.69
N GLN A 139 -18.47 13.52 -12.98
CA GLN A 139 -18.08 13.97 -14.31
C GLN A 139 -16.56 13.82 -14.50
N PRO A 140 -16.08 13.44 -15.70
CA PRO A 140 -14.65 13.41 -16.01
C PRO A 140 -14.01 14.78 -15.81
N MET A 141 -12.74 14.80 -15.39
CA MET A 141 -11.98 16.02 -15.21
C MET A 141 -11.77 16.76 -16.55
N SER A 142 -11.64 18.09 -16.49
CA SER A 142 -11.55 18.95 -17.69
C SER A 142 -10.31 18.71 -18.54
N PHE A 143 -9.25 18.15 -17.96
CA PHE A 143 -8.02 17.79 -18.66
C PHE A 143 -8.10 16.46 -19.41
N CYS A 144 -9.16 15.68 -19.19
CA CYS A 144 -9.31 14.39 -19.83
C CYS A 144 -9.59 14.54 -21.33
N PRO A 145 -9.03 13.66 -22.18
CA PRO A 145 -9.29 13.70 -23.60
C PRO A 145 -10.79 13.52 -23.85
N ARG A 146 -11.42 14.51 -24.48
CA ARG A 146 -12.82 14.37 -24.90
C ARG A 146 -12.88 13.27 -25.94
N SER A 147 -13.65 12.22 -25.66
CA SER A 147 -13.96 11.17 -26.64
C SER A 147 -14.45 11.84 -27.93
N SER A 148 -13.63 11.75 -28.98
CA SER A 148 -14.06 12.09 -30.33
C SER A 148 -14.77 10.87 -30.87
N ASN A 149 -16.07 11.00 -31.13
CA ASN A 149 -16.78 10.08 -32.01
C ASN A 149 -15.94 9.82 -33.29
N PRO A 150 -16.04 8.62 -33.90
CA PRO A 150 -15.11 8.17 -34.92
C PRO A 150 -15.14 9.11 -36.12
N VAL A 151 -14.05 9.84 -36.33
CA VAL A 151 -13.84 10.63 -37.54
C VAL A 151 -13.66 9.63 -38.70
N PRO A 152 -14.43 9.74 -39.81
CA PRO A 152 -14.18 8.93 -40.99
C PRO A 152 -12.75 9.15 -41.49
N ALA A 153 -12.09 8.07 -41.90
CA ALA A 153 -10.69 8.06 -42.33
C ALA A 153 -10.36 9.24 -43.26
N PRO A 154 -9.26 9.98 -43.02
CA PRO A 154 -8.88 11.07 -43.89
C PRO A 154 -8.38 10.51 -45.22
N ILE A 155 -8.99 11.00 -46.30
CA ILE A 155 -8.54 10.83 -47.67
C ILE A 155 -7.10 11.35 -47.76
N ILE A 156 -6.20 10.49 -48.21
CA ILE A 156 -4.81 10.83 -48.49
C ILE A 156 -4.80 11.73 -49.73
N THR A 157 -4.47 13.01 -49.57
CA THR A 157 -3.97 13.88 -50.64
C THR A 157 -2.54 14.31 -50.31
N PRO A 158 -1.59 14.23 -51.26
CA PRO A 158 -0.21 14.56 -50.99
C PRO A 158 0.07 16.06 -51.10
N THR A 159 1.20 16.45 -50.49
CA THR A 159 1.97 17.68 -50.66
C THR A 159 1.48 18.96 -49.96
N ARG A 160 2.11 19.27 -48.82
CA ARG A 160 2.31 20.65 -48.33
C ARG A 160 3.79 20.82 -47.90
N PRO A 161 4.42 21.99 -48.10
CA PRO A 161 5.85 22.20 -47.87
C PRO A 161 6.19 22.20 -46.37
N PRO A 162 7.47 22.07 -45.99
CA PRO A 162 7.87 22.09 -44.58
C PRO A 162 7.54 23.46 -43.94
N PRO A 163 7.13 23.50 -42.66
CA PRO A 163 6.86 24.75 -41.96
C PRO A 163 8.17 25.52 -41.71
N PRO A 164 8.11 26.86 -41.61
CA PRO A 164 9.28 27.66 -41.28
C PRO A 164 9.75 27.36 -39.86
N THR A 165 11.06 27.19 -39.69
CA THR A 165 11.71 27.11 -38.38
C THR A 165 11.51 28.42 -37.62
N PHE A 166 10.65 28.40 -36.60
CA PHE A 166 10.62 29.45 -35.58
C PHE A 166 11.86 29.30 -34.70
N ARG A 167 12.80 30.24 -34.82
CA ARG A 167 13.87 30.40 -33.84
C ARG A 167 13.30 31.12 -32.62
N LEU A 168 13.18 30.41 -31.51
CA LEU A 168 12.87 31.01 -30.22
C LEU A 168 14.02 31.95 -29.81
N PRO A 169 13.74 33.14 -29.24
CA PRO A 169 14.77 34.00 -28.68
C PRO A 169 15.49 33.26 -27.53
N PRO A 170 16.77 33.57 -27.27
CA PRO A 170 17.47 32.96 -26.16
C PRO A 170 16.78 33.35 -24.86
N LEU A 171 16.36 32.34 -24.08
CA LEU A 171 15.83 32.54 -22.74
C LEU A 171 16.90 33.27 -21.91
N PRO A 172 16.53 34.30 -21.12
CA PRO A 172 17.45 34.91 -20.19
C PRO A 172 17.97 33.83 -19.22
N LEU A 173 19.27 33.85 -18.98
CA LEU A 173 19.93 32.93 -18.06
C LEU A 173 19.28 33.12 -16.68
N LEU A 174 18.49 32.14 -16.23
CA LEU A 174 17.93 32.15 -14.89
C LEU A 174 19.09 32.20 -13.88
N PRO A 175 18.97 32.97 -12.79
CA PRO A 175 19.98 32.95 -11.74
C PRO A 175 20.19 31.50 -11.28
N PRO A 176 21.42 31.10 -10.94
CA PRO A 176 21.68 29.77 -10.42
C PRO A 176 20.74 29.54 -9.24
N MET A 177 19.92 28.49 -9.33
CA MET A 177 19.07 28.09 -8.21
C MET A 177 19.98 27.97 -6.98
N PRO A 178 19.60 28.56 -5.84
CA PRO A 178 20.33 28.30 -4.60
C PRO A 178 20.37 26.78 -4.41
N PRO A 179 21.50 26.22 -3.97
CA PRO A 179 21.58 24.78 -3.73
C PRO A 179 20.40 24.41 -2.83
N LEU A 180 19.53 23.53 -3.32
CA LEU A 180 18.50 22.92 -2.50
C LEU A 180 19.24 22.38 -1.27
N PRO A 181 18.95 22.87 -0.06
CA PRO A 181 19.59 22.31 1.11
C PRO A 181 19.15 20.85 1.15
N PHE A 182 20.15 19.96 1.18
CA PHE A 182 20.02 18.50 1.24
C PHE A 182 19.77 17.80 -0.12
N SER A 183 20.80 17.79 -0.98
CA SER A 183 21.08 16.68 -1.91
C SER A 183 22.03 15.63 -1.30
N GLU A 184 22.22 15.65 0.02
CA GLU A 184 22.76 14.50 0.74
C GLU A 184 21.58 13.59 1.07
N ALA A 185 21.66 12.32 0.67
CA ALA A 185 20.68 11.32 1.02
C ALA A 185 20.60 11.20 2.55
N SER A 186 19.70 11.94 3.19
CA SER A 186 19.54 11.89 4.64
C SER A 186 18.69 10.66 4.97
N ALA A 187 19.33 9.50 4.93
CA ALA A 187 18.83 8.33 5.62
C ALA A 187 19.02 8.59 7.12
N CYS A 188 17.96 9.07 7.77
CA CYS A 188 17.96 9.30 9.19
C CYS A 188 17.48 8.04 9.92
N SER A 189 18.22 7.65 10.96
CA SER A 189 17.75 6.62 11.88
C SER A 189 16.55 7.12 12.69
N HIS A 190 15.81 6.20 13.30
CA HIS A 190 14.65 6.55 14.13
C HIS A 190 15.00 7.52 15.27
N GLN A 191 16.26 7.52 15.75
CA GLN A 191 16.73 8.36 16.85
C GLN A 191 16.77 9.83 16.43
N TYR A 192 17.26 10.11 15.22
CA TYR A 192 17.28 11.47 14.67
C TYR A 192 15.86 12.04 14.54
N TRP A 193 14.90 11.23 14.06
CA TRP A 193 13.50 11.65 13.94
C TRP A 193 12.82 11.98 15.28
N THR A 194 13.37 11.50 16.39
CA THR A 194 12.90 11.81 17.76
C THR A 194 13.60 13.01 18.39
N MET A 195 14.61 13.58 17.74
CA MET A 195 15.32 14.76 18.23
C MET A 195 14.49 16.04 17.98
N PRO A 196 14.45 17.00 18.93
CA PRO A 196 13.70 18.26 18.75
C PRO A 196 14.09 19.04 17.49
N GLU A 197 15.36 18.97 17.09
CA GLU A 197 15.92 19.64 15.91
C GLU A 197 15.29 19.14 14.61
N TYR A 198 14.77 17.91 14.60
CA TYR A 198 14.16 17.30 13.42
C TYR A 198 12.65 17.53 13.32
N LYS A 199 12.04 18.23 14.29
CA LYS A 199 10.59 18.49 14.33
C LYS A 199 10.08 19.19 13.06
N CYS A 200 10.85 20.13 12.50
CA CYS A 200 10.48 20.86 11.27
C CYS A 200 10.53 19.99 9.99
N TYR A 201 11.09 18.78 10.04
CA TYR A 201 11.16 17.86 8.90
C TYR A 201 9.96 16.91 8.81
N TRP A 202 9.07 16.96 9.80
CA TRP A 202 7.73 16.36 9.76
C TRP A 202 6.80 17.21 8.86
N ARG A 203 7.06 17.17 7.55
CA ARG A 203 6.39 18.04 6.56
C ARG A 203 5.00 17.53 6.16
N VAL A 204 4.95 16.30 5.64
CA VAL A 204 3.71 15.68 5.10
C VAL A 204 2.93 14.96 6.20
N LEU A 205 3.66 14.40 7.16
CA LEU A 205 3.12 13.69 8.31
C LEU A 205 3.42 14.50 9.57
N ASN A 206 2.60 14.34 10.61
CA ASN A 206 2.87 14.89 11.93
C ASN A 206 3.04 13.76 12.98
N PRO A 207 3.71 14.03 14.11
CA PRO A 207 3.93 13.03 15.16
C PRO A 207 2.65 12.38 15.69
N GLU A 208 1.53 13.12 15.74
CA GLU A 208 0.23 12.69 16.28
C GLU A 208 -0.59 11.85 15.30
N THR A 209 -0.17 11.78 14.04
CA THR A 209 -0.84 11.00 12.99
C THR A 209 -0.93 9.54 13.42
N LYS A 210 -2.08 8.92 13.21
CA LYS A 210 -2.31 7.53 13.63
C LYS A 210 -1.63 6.55 12.68
N VAL A 211 -1.01 5.52 13.24
CA VAL A 211 -0.42 4.39 12.50
C VAL A 211 -1.48 3.68 11.66
N SER A 212 -2.69 3.52 12.21
CA SER A 212 -3.84 2.93 11.53
C SER A 212 -4.25 3.69 10.26
N LEU A 213 -4.13 5.02 10.26
CA LEU A 213 -4.43 5.85 9.09
C LEU A 213 -3.40 5.61 7.98
N ILE A 214 -2.12 5.54 8.33
CA ILE A 214 -1.01 5.42 7.38
C ILE A 214 -0.83 4.00 6.85
N PHE A 215 -0.70 3.04 7.76
CA PHE A 215 -0.40 1.65 7.43
C PHE A 215 -1.67 0.82 7.23
N GLY A 216 -2.83 1.30 7.67
CA GLY A 216 -4.12 0.68 7.42
C GLY A 216 -4.55 -0.34 8.47
N PRO A 217 -5.64 -1.09 8.19
CA PRO A 217 -6.31 -1.96 9.14
C PRO A 217 -5.44 -3.08 9.74
N LEU A 218 -4.51 -3.64 8.96
CA LEU A 218 -3.57 -4.65 9.50
C LEU A 218 -2.71 -4.09 10.62
N ALA A 219 -2.22 -2.87 10.46
CA ALA A 219 -1.45 -2.20 11.49
C ALA A 219 -2.34 -1.85 12.68
N ALA A 220 -3.59 -1.41 12.45
CA ALA A 220 -4.56 -1.16 13.51
C ALA A 220 -4.84 -2.44 14.35
N SER A 221 -5.05 -3.58 13.68
CA SER A 221 -5.25 -4.88 14.33
C SER A 221 -4.03 -5.32 15.14
N ARG A 222 -2.81 -5.04 14.65
CA ARG A 222 -1.58 -5.47 15.32
C ARG A 222 -1.12 -4.55 16.45
N TYR A 223 -1.30 -3.24 16.29
CA TYR A 223 -0.69 -2.21 17.15
C TYR A 223 -1.71 -1.37 17.92
N GLY A 224 -3.00 -1.52 17.62
CA GLY A 224 -4.08 -0.67 18.13
C GLY A 224 -4.41 0.47 17.17
N SER A 225 -5.66 0.94 17.20
CA SER A 225 -6.17 2.04 16.36
C SER A 225 -5.58 3.40 16.74
N ASP A 226 -5.23 3.59 18.02
CA ASP A 226 -4.85 4.89 18.58
C ASP A 226 -3.35 5.16 18.60
N MET A 227 -2.52 4.17 18.24
CA MET A 227 -1.06 4.35 18.20
C MET A 227 -0.67 5.44 17.21
N THR A 228 0.16 6.37 17.66
CA THR A 228 0.68 7.49 16.86
C THR A 228 2.01 7.14 16.18
N LEU A 229 2.38 7.90 15.14
CA LEU A 229 3.69 7.78 14.51
C LEU A 229 4.82 8.08 15.51
N TRP A 230 4.62 9.02 16.44
CA TRP A 230 5.59 9.30 17.50
C TRP A 230 5.84 8.09 18.41
N GLU A 231 4.77 7.48 18.94
CA GLU A 231 4.88 6.29 19.78
C GLU A 231 5.52 5.12 19.04
N SER A 232 5.23 5.01 17.73
CA SER A 232 5.82 3.98 16.89
C SER A 232 7.35 4.07 16.82
N LEU A 233 7.92 5.28 16.83
CA LEU A 233 9.37 5.49 16.82
C LEU A 233 10.07 5.03 18.11
N GLN A 234 9.31 4.84 19.19
CA GLN A 234 9.82 4.39 20.48
C GLN A 234 9.76 2.86 20.66
N GLY A 235 9.23 2.12 19.69
CA GLY A 235 9.07 0.68 19.76
C GLY A 235 10.40 -0.05 19.97
N ARG A 236 10.53 -0.87 21.03
CA ARG A 236 11.74 -1.67 21.34
C ARG A 236 11.37 -3.07 21.84
N GLY A 237 12.34 -3.99 21.78
CA GLY A 237 12.28 -5.30 22.44
C GLY A 237 11.34 -6.35 21.82
N ASP A 238 10.58 -5.99 20.80
CA ASP A 238 9.65 -6.89 20.10
C ASP A 238 9.83 -6.76 18.56
N PRO A 239 9.81 -7.87 17.79
CA PRO A 239 9.97 -7.85 16.34
C PRO A 239 8.97 -6.94 15.61
N TYR A 240 7.72 -6.89 16.05
CA TYR A 240 6.67 -6.12 15.40
C TYR A 240 6.78 -4.64 15.75
N LYS A 241 7.11 -4.31 17.01
CA LYS A 241 7.46 -2.94 17.41
C LYS A 241 8.69 -2.44 16.66
N THR A 242 9.67 -3.32 16.43
CA THR A 242 10.87 -3.02 15.64
C THR A 242 10.52 -2.78 14.17
N LEU A 243 9.71 -3.65 13.55
CA LEU A 243 9.23 -3.43 12.19
C LEU A 243 8.54 -2.08 12.06
N LEU A 244 7.62 -1.76 12.97
CA LEU A 244 6.85 -0.52 12.89
C LEU A 244 7.74 0.72 13.06
N ARG A 245 8.65 0.71 14.05
CA ARG A 245 9.62 1.80 14.25
C ARG A 245 10.41 2.09 12.98
N GLU A 246 10.96 1.04 12.38
CA GLU A 246 11.83 1.17 11.21
C GLU A 246 11.05 1.48 9.93
N ALA A 247 9.81 0.99 9.82
CA ALA A 247 8.88 1.36 8.76
C ALA A 247 8.46 2.83 8.85
N THR A 248 8.09 3.33 10.03
CA THR A 248 7.80 4.76 10.24
C THR A 248 9.00 5.63 9.89
N THR A 249 10.20 5.20 10.31
CA THR A 249 11.46 5.88 9.96
C THR A 249 11.69 5.91 8.45
N ALA A 250 11.51 4.78 7.77
CA ALA A 250 11.64 4.67 6.32
C ALA A 250 10.61 5.54 5.58
N LEU A 251 9.39 5.63 6.13
CA LEU A 251 8.34 6.48 5.58
C LEU A 251 8.72 7.97 5.67
N LEU A 252 9.23 8.42 6.81
CA LEU A 252 9.69 9.80 7.00
C LEU A 252 10.87 10.12 6.07
N ASN A 253 11.82 9.21 5.92
CA ASN A 253 12.93 9.34 4.97
C ASN A 253 12.42 9.41 3.52
N SER A 254 11.42 8.61 3.16
CA SER A 254 10.85 8.60 1.80
C SER A 254 10.20 9.93 1.39
N TYR A 255 9.67 10.70 2.35
CA TYR A 255 9.11 12.03 2.09
C TYR A 255 10.17 13.13 2.02
N ASN A 256 11.34 12.90 2.60
CA ASN A 256 12.39 13.92 2.71
C ASN A 256 13.56 13.70 1.73
N THR A 257 13.65 12.54 1.09
CA THR A 257 14.77 12.22 0.17
C THR A 257 14.28 11.40 -1.03
N LEU A 258 14.38 11.97 -2.23
CA LEU A 258 14.03 11.28 -3.49
C LEU A 258 14.96 10.10 -3.82
N GLN A 259 16.16 10.09 -3.28
CA GLN A 259 17.14 9.01 -3.42
C GLN A 259 16.94 7.87 -2.41
N PHE A 260 15.97 7.99 -1.50
CA PHE A 260 15.73 6.95 -0.50
C PHE A 260 15.24 5.67 -1.19
N PRO A 261 15.74 4.46 -0.83
CA PRO A 261 15.48 3.24 -1.58
C PRO A 261 14.01 2.80 -1.67
N TYR A 262 13.14 3.35 -0.82
CA TYR A 262 11.72 3.04 -0.77
C TYR A 262 10.89 4.32 -0.91
N ASN A 263 10.00 4.38 -1.89
CA ASN A 263 8.95 5.41 -1.86
C ASN A 263 7.91 5.08 -0.76
N SER A 264 7.09 6.07 -0.39
CA SER A 264 6.11 5.95 0.71
C SER A 264 5.16 4.77 0.55
N ILE A 265 4.65 4.56 -0.66
CA ILE A 265 3.79 3.41 -1.01
C ILE A 265 4.55 2.09 -0.76
N GLY A 266 5.78 1.98 -1.24
CA GLY A 266 6.61 0.79 -1.08
C GLY A 266 6.92 0.46 0.39
N VAL A 267 7.09 1.48 1.25
CA VAL A 267 7.24 1.27 2.70
C VAL A 267 5.96 0.65 3.28
N VAL A 268 4.80 1.23 2.98
CA VAL A 268 3.51 0.74 3.50
C VAL A 268 3.18 -0.66 2.99
N THR A 269 3.30 -0.91 1.69
CA THR A 269 3.03 -2.23 1.09
C THR A 269 3.91 -3.31 1.70
N ARG A 270 5.22 -3.07 1.84
CA ARG A 270 6.16 -4.05 2.42
C ARG A 270 5.90 -4.31 3.89
N THR A 271 5.54 -3.26 4.64
CA THR A 271 5.17 -3.40 6.06
C THR A 271 3.93 -4.27 6.19
N ASN A 272 2.89 -4.00 5.41
CA ASN A 272 1.66 -4.78 5.43
C ASN A 272 1.91 -6.24 5.02
N TRP A 273 2.67 -6.51 3.96
CA TRP A 273 3.06 -7.87 3.60
C TRP A 273 3.86 -8.59 4.69
N ALA A 274 4.71 -7.87 5.42
CA ALA A 274 5.44 -8.45 6.54
C ALA A 274 4.51 -8.80 7.71
N LEU A 275 3.51 -7.97 8.00
CA LEU A 275 2.46 -8.23 9.01
C LEU A 275 1.56 -9.41 8.64
N MET A 276 1.34 -9.62 7.35
CA MET A 276 0.60 -10.75 6.80
C MET A 276 1.37 -12.08 6.89
N GLY A 277 2.70 -12.01 6.95
CA GLY A 277 3.58 -13.18 6.92
C GLY A 277 3.94 -13.72 8.31
N SER A 278 5.08 -14.39 8.39
CA SER A 278 5.62 -14.92 9.63
C SER A 278 6.47 -13.90 10.39
N THR A 279 6.74 -14.16 11.67
CA THR A 279 7.70 -13.38 12.49
C THR A 279 9.08 -13.27 11.82
N ARG A 280 9.50 -14.29 11.05
CA ARG A 280 10.72 -14.23 10.25
C ARG A 280 10.64 -13.18 9.14
N GLY A 281 9.49 -13.08 8.46
CA GLY A 281 9.23 -12.04 7.45
C GLY A 281 9.23 -10.63 8.04
N VAL A 282 8.65 -10.47 9.24
CA VAL A 282 8.70 -9.23 10.04
C VAL A 282 10.14 -8.80 10.31
N LEU A 283 10.97 -9.70 10.84
CA LEU A 283 12.38 -9.40 11.13
C LEU A 283 13.19 -9.08 9.87
N ILE A 284 13.03 -9.84 8.79
CA ILE A 284 13.73 -9.59 7.52
C ILE A 284 13.36 -8.22 6.96
N THR A 285 12.07 -7.86 7.03
CA THR A 285 11.59 -6.56 6.52
C THR A 285 12.09 -5.42 7.40
N ALA A 286 12.05 -5.57 8.73
CA ALA A 286 12.63 -4.62 9.67
C ALA A 286 14.12 -4.39 9.40
N LEU A 287 14.91 -5.47 9.20
CA LEU A 287 16.34 -5.37 8.88
C LEU A 287 16.62 -4.64 7.58
N ARG A 288 15.76 -4.80 6.56
CA ARG A 288 15.86 -4.05 5.29
C ARG A 288 15.63 -2.57 5.51
N PHE A 289 14.62 -2.20 6.30
CA PHE A 289 14.40 -0.80 6.65
C PHE A 289 15.53 -0.23 7.50
N ILE A 290 16.08 -0.98 8.47
CA ILE A 290 17.24 -0.55 9.26
C ILE A 290 18.41 -0.17 8.36
N ARG A 291 18.75 -1.01 7.36
CA ARG A 291 19.84 -0.73 6.41
C ARG A 291 19.55 0.52 5.57
N ALA A 292 18.34 0.62 5.01
CA ALA A 292 17.98 1.80 4.23
C ALA A 292 18.02 3.07 5.09
N ASN A 293 17.53 3.02 6.34
CA ASN A 293 17.52 4.13 7.29
C ASN A 293 18.92 4.50 7.79
N SER A 294 19.92 3.62 7.65
CA SER A 294 21.32 3.92 7.91
C SER A 294 22.08 4.41 6.67
N GLY A 295 21.42 4.55 5.52
CA GLY A 295 22.04 4.98 4.27
C GLY A 295 22.90 3.90 3.62
N SER A 296 22.62 2.62 3.90
CA SER A 296 23.39 1.45 3.45
C SER A 296 22.61 0.54 2.51
#